data_AF-A0A7W1C6Z4-F1
#
_entry.id   AF-A0A7W1C6Z4-F1
#
_cell.length_a   1.000
_cell.length_b   1.000
_cell.length_c   1.000
_cell.angle_alpha   90.00
_cell.angle_beta   90.00
_cell.angle_gamma   90.00
#
_symmetry.space_group_name_H-M   'P 1'
#
loop_
_entity.id
_entity.type
_entity.pdbx_description
1 polymer ?
#
loop_
_entity_poly.entity_id
_entity_poly.type
_entity_poly.pdbx_seq_one_letter_code
_entity_poly.pdbx_strand_id
1 'polypeptide(L)'
;MADEDPEIREPDATELAIPSPTEPGMVTHDDTIPCPYCGTENSLFLEPSSDSSEQEYVEECRQCGYSYAIREVYEASGEPRIHAEQLPD
;
A
#
# COMPACT_ATOMS: atom_id res chain seq x y z
N MET A 1 -59.56 -0.85 11.24
CA MET A 1 -59.10 -0.85 9.84
C MET A 1 -57.84 0.02 9.86
N ALA A 2 -56.73 -0.61 10.25
CA ALA A 2 -55.47 -0.70 9.49
C ALA A 2 -54.88 0.71 9.29
N ASP A 3 -53.97 1.21 10.14
CA ASP A 3 -52.60 0.73 10.40
C ASP A 3 -51.85 0.52 9.09
N GLU A 4 -51.30 1.60 8.53
CA GLU A 4 -50.24 1.53 7.52
C GLU A 4 -49.19 2.60 7.87
N ASP A 5 -48.16 2.08 8.53
CA ASP A 5 -46.83 2.64 8.79
C ASP A 5 -46.23 3.28 7.52
N PRO A 6 -45.72 4.53 7.56
CA PRO A 6 -45.01 5.07 6.42
C PRO A 6 -43.67 4.35 6.31
N GLU A 7 -43.59 3.40 5.37
CA GLU A 7 -42.38 2.64 5.04
C GLU A 7 -41.16 3.56 5.03
N ILE A 8 -40.33 3.43 6.08
CA ILE A 8 -39.00 4.00 6.12
C ILE A 8 -38.24 3.32 4.98
N ARG A 9 -38.18 3.97 3.81
CA ARG A 9 -37.36 3.51 2.69
C ARG A 9 -35.94 3.36 3.21
N GLU A 10 -35.47 2.11 3.24
CA GLU A 10 -34.07 1.78 3.46
C GLU A 10 -33.23 2.67 2.55
N PRO A 11 -32.24 3.41 3.06
CA PRO A 11 -31.31 4.10 2.19
C PRO A 11 -30.60 3.02 1.37
N ASP A 12 -30.71 3.14 0.05
CA ASP A 12 -30.11 2.25 -0.93
C ASP A 12 -28.63 2.05 -0.58
N ALA A 13 -28.26 0.81 -0.23
CA ALA A 13 -26.92 0.46 0.24
C ALA A 13 -25.85 0.50 -0.88
N THR A 14 -26.11 1.18 -1.99
CA THR A 14 -25.25 1.18 -3.19
C THR A 14 -24.34 2.41 -3.29
N GLU A 15 -24.39 3.37 -2.36
CA GLU A 15 -23.61 4.62 -2.48
C GLU A 15 -22.50 4.81 -1.43
N LEU A 16 -22.03 3.73 -0.80
CA LEU A 16 -20.64 3.72 -0.31
C LEU A 16 -19.74 3.34 -1.49
N ALA A 17 -19.66 4.26 -2.47
CA ALA A 17 -18.60 4.25 -3.45
C ALA A 17 -17.28 4.32 -2.66
N ILE A 18 -16.64 3.17 -2.52
CA ILE A 18 -15.25 3.05 -2.11
C ILE A 18 -14.47 4.05 -3.00
N PRO A 19 -13.63 4.93 -2.44
CA PRO A 19 -12.93 5.94 -3.23
C PRO A 19 -12.22 5.28 -4.41
N SER A 20 -12.38 5.86 -5.60
CA SER A 20 -11.68 5.42 -6.81
C SER A 20 -10.18 5.35 -6.53
N PRO A 21 -9.50 4.23 -6.80
CA PRO A 21 -8.06 4.14 -6.60
C PRO A 21 -7.32 5.06 -7.61
N THR A 22 -6.65 6.05 -7.02
CA THR A 22 -5.55 6.94 -7.44
C THR A 22 -5.61 7.63 -8.80
N GLU A 23 -5.56 8.96 -8.76
CA GLU A 23 -5.45 9.87 -9.91
C GLU A 23 -4.28 9.50 -10.85
N PRO A 24 -4.42 9.70 -12.17
CA PRO A 24 -3.38 9.36 -13.13
C PRO A 24 -2.15 10.27 -12.97
N GLY A 25 -1.03 9.68 -12.55
CA GLY A 25 0.25 10.40 -12.51
C GLY A 25 1.40 9.69 -11.80
N MET A 26 1.15 8.63 -11.05
CA MET A 26 2.19 7.92 -10.29
C MET A 26 2.03 6.42 -10.50
N VAL A 27 3.04 5.80 -11.12
CA VAL A 27 3.05 4.37 -11.40
C VAL A 27 3.37 3.68 -10.08
N THR A 28 2.41 2.98 -9.47
CA THR A 28 2.70 2.09 -8.36
C THR A 28 3.39 0.85 -8.92
N HIS A 29 4.59 0.54 -8.43
CA HIS A 29 5.18 -0.78 -8.68
C HIS A 29 4.72 -1.73 -7.57
N ASP A 30 4.07 -2.82 -7.97
CA ASP A 30 3.91 -4.01 -7.13
C ASP A 30 5.25 -4.74 -7.19
N ASP A 31 6.04 -4.63 -6.13
CA ASP A 31 7.30 -5.34 -5.98
C ASP A 31 7.20 -6.34 -4.83
N THR A 32 7.71 -7.54 -5.03
CA THR A 32 7.73 -8.59 -3.99
C THR A 32 9.12 -8.67 -3.40
N ILE A 33 9.25 -8.23 -2.14
CA ILE A 33 10.53 -8.26 -1.43
C ILE A 33 10.57 -9.40 -0.40
N PRO A 34 11.64 -10.20 -0.33
CA PRO A 34 11.80 -11.17 0.74
C PRO A 34 12.09 -10.44 2.06
N CYS A 35 11.35 -10.81 3.12
CA CYS A 35 11.61 -10.33 4.46
C CYS A 35 13.04 -10.70 4.89
N PRO A 36 13.85 -9.74 5.37
CA PRO A 36 15.24 -10.03 5.71
C PRO A 36 15.37 -10.86 7.00
N TYR A 37 14.29 -11.04 7.77
CA TYR A 37 14.28 -11.88 8.97
C TYR A 37 13.88 -13.34 8.70
N CYS A 38 12.80 -13.56 7.94
CA CYS A 38 12.24 -14.92 7.74
C CYS A 38 12.27 -15.42 6.28
N GLY A 39 12.61 -14.56 5.33
CA GLY A 39 12.66 -14.87 3.90
C GLY A 39 11.30 -14.91 3.19
N THR A 40 10.19 -14.64 3.90
CA THR A 40 8.85 -14.63 3.28
C THR A 40 8.70 -13.44 2.33
N GLU A 41 8.16 -13.68 1.14
CA GLU A 41 7.84 -12.64 0.17
C GLU A 41 6.68 -11.76 0.69
N ASN A 42 6.90 -10.44 0.76
CA ASN A 42 5.86 -9.47 1.06
C ASN A 42 5.64 -8.60 -0.17
N SER A 43 4.37 -8.42 -0.56
CA SER A 43 3.99 -7.49 -1.61
C SER A 43 4.03 -6.06 -1.08
N LEU A 44 4.80 -5.22 -1.76
CA LEU A 44 4.96 -3.81 -1.48
C LEU A 44 4.30 -2.97 -2.56
N PHE A 45 3.66 -1.88 -2.15
CA PHE A 45 3.19 -0.83 -3.04
C PHE A 45 4.05 0.40 -2.79
N LEU A 46 5.01 0.65 -3.68
CA LEU A 46 5.85 1.85 -3.62
C LEU A 46 5.33 2.90 -4.60
N GLU A 47 5.25 4.14 -4.13
CA GLU A 47 4.79 5.30 -4.89
C GLU A 47 5.97 6.23 -5.18
N PRO A 48 6.46 6.30 -6.45
CA PRO A 48 7.55 7.18 -6.83
C PRO A 48 7.21 8.63 -6.50
N SER A 49 7.98 9.28 -5.62
CA SER A 49 7.82 10.71 -5.37
C SER A 49 8.78 11.48 -6.25
N SER A 50 8.25 12.47 -6.95
CA SER A 50 9.02 13.30 -7.90
C SER A 50 10.07 14.20 -7.23
N ASP A 51 10.07 14.28 -5.90
CA ASP A 51 10.88 15.24 -5.13
C ASP A 51 12.24 14.68 -4.68
N SER A 52 12.41 13.34 -4.66
CA SER A 52 13.62 12.70 -4.14
C SER A 52 14.04 11.48 -4.95
N SER A 53 15.34 11.37 -5.26
CA SER A 53 15.92 10.17 -5.89
C SER A 53 16.12 9.00 -4.91
N GLU A 54 15.87 9.23 -3.62
CA GLU A 54 16.02 8.24 -2.56
C GLU A 54 14.86 8.35 -1.58
N GLN A 55 14.32 7.20 -1.19
CA GLN A 55 13.18 7.10 -0.28
C GLN A 55 13.38 5.93 0.67
N GLU A 56 12.95 6.10 1.91
CA GLU A 56 13.00 5.06 2.93
C GLU A 56 11.60 4.83 3.49
N TYR A 57 11.21 3.56 3.55
CA TYR A 57 9.94 3.07 4.06
C TYR A 57 10.21 2.07 5.19
N VAL A 58 9.28 1.96 6.12
CA VAL A 58 9.31 0.90 7.14
C VAL A 58 8.07 0.05 6.94
N GLU A 59 8.27 -1.25 6.71
CA GLU A 59 7.21 -2.23 6.52
C GLU A 59 7.32 -3.33 7.58
N GLU A 60 6.17 -3.88 7.95
CA GLU A 60 6.08 -5.02 8.87
C GLU A 60 5.87 -6.30 8.08
N CYS A 61 6.63 -7.35 8.39
CA CYS A 61 6.41 -8.64 7.74
C CYS A 61 5.12 -9.28 8.23
N ARG A 62 4.21 -9.61 7.30
CA ARG A 62 2.91 -10.26 7.62
C ARG A 62 3.05 -11.64 8.26
N GLN A 63 4.21 -12.29 8.12
CA GLN A 63 4.46 -13.64 8.60
C GLN A 63 5.13 -13.66 9.98
N CYS A 64 6.19 -12.88 10.18
CA CYS A 64 6.96 -12.90 11.43
C CYS A 64 6.71 -11.69 12.34
N GLY A 65 6.06 -10.62 11.85
CA GLY A 65 5.74 -9.43 12.62
C GLY A 65 6.93 -8.51 12.91
N TYR A 66 8.09 -8.73 12.29
CA TYR A 66 9.25 -7.85 12.42
C TYR A 66 9.20 -6.72 11.40
N SER A 67 9.47 -5.50 11.87
CA SER A 67 9.65 -4.33 11.01
C SER A 67 11.02 -4.35 10.35
N TYR A 68 11.06 -3.98 9.07
CA TYR A 68 12.28 -3.84 8.28
C TYR A 68 12.22 -2.55 7.48
N ALA A 69 13.38 -2.00 7.14
CA ALA A 69 13.46 -0.82 6.30
C ALA A 69 13.57 -1.23 4.83
N ILE A 70 12.92 -0.46 3.96
CA ILE A 70 13.02 -0.59 2.52
C ILE A 70 13.57 0.73 2.00
N ARG A 71 14.68 0.65 1.27
CA ARG A 71 15.27 1.78 0.58
C ARG A 71 15.04 1.65 -0.91
N GLU A 72 14.45 2.68 -1.49
CA GLU A 72 14.26 2.81 -2.92
C GLU A 72 15.18 3.91 -3.44
N VAL A 73 15.97 3.59 -4.47
CA VAL A 73 16.90 4.51 -5.13
C VAL A 73 16.58 4.57 -6.62
N TYR A 74 16.27 5.75 -7.14
CA TYR A 74 16.06 5.97 -8.57
C TYR A 74 17.40 6.28 -9.24
N GLU A 75 17.87 5.37 -10.11
CA GLU A 75 19.04 5.66 -10.94
C GLU A 75 18.70 6.66 -12.06
N ALA A 76 19.73 7.27 -12.66
CA ALA A 76 19.57 8.20 -13.78
C ALA A 76 18.84 7.59 -15.01
N SER A 77 18.78 6.26 -15.10
CA SER A 77 18.02 5.51 -16.11
C SER A 77 16.51 5.51 -15.85
N GLY A 78 16.07 5.86 -14.64
CA GLY A 78 14.67 5.81 -14.20
C GLY A 78 14.24 4.45 -13.64
N GLU A 79 15.15 3.47 -13.55
CA GLU A 79 14.87 2.18 -12.91
C GLU A 79 15.06 2.31 -11.38
N PRO A 80 14.02 1.97 -10.57
CA PRO A 80 14.15 1.94 -9.13
C PRO A 80 14.96 0.71 -8.68
N ARG A 81 15.89 0.93 -7.75
CA ARG A 81 16.58 -0.14 -7.03
C ARG A 81 16.03 -0.21 -5.61
N ILE A 82 15.47 -1.36 -5.27
CA ILE A 82 14.85 -1.59 -3.98
C ILE A 82 15.75 -2.51 -3.14
N HIS A 83 15.99 -2.11 -1.89
CA HIS A 83 16.78 -2.87 -0.93
C HIS A 83 16.03 -2.97 0.39
N ALA A 84 15.83 -4.20 0.89
CA ALA A 84 15.34 -4.43 2.25
C ALA A 84 16.50 -4.67 3.21
N GLU A 85 16.47 -4.00 4.36
CA GLU A 85 17.43 -4.17 5.43
C GLU A 85 16.74 -4.39 6.79
N GLN A 86 17.38 -5.19 7.64
CA GLN A 86 16.92 -5.41 9.00
C GLN A 86 17.08 -4.11 9.80
N LEU A 87 16.04 -3.72 10.53
CA LEU A 87 16.16 -2.64 11.49
C LEU A 87 16.78 -3.17 12.79
N PRO A 88 17.75 -2.45 13.38
CA PRO A 88 18.19 -2.75 14.74
C PRO A 88 17.07 -2.43 15.74
N ASP A 89 16.98 -3.24 16.80
CA ASP A 89 16.05 -3.07 17.94
C ASP A 89 16.33 -1.77 18.72
#